data_AF-A0A223P7U4-F1
#
_entry.id   AF-A0A223P7U4-F1
#
_cell.length_a   1.000
_cell.length_b   1.000
_cell.length_c   1.000
_cell.angle_alpha   90.00
_cell.angle_beta   90.00
_cell.angle_gamma   90.00
#
_symmetry.space_group_name_H-M   'P 1'
#
loop_
_entity.id
_entity.type
_entity.pdbx_description
1 polymer ?
#
loop_
_entity_poly.entity_id
_entity_poly.type
_entity_poly.pdbx_seq_one_letter_code
_entity_poly.pdbx_strand_id
1 'polypeptide(L)'
;MLERYFDAYKKLLRLPDFSPSSQDAIAIQQIAERGALADIDAGRFDIAVSKVRNIWASLRGTNYGQHENKLEVLRAQFVGVGGRLA
;
A
#
# COMPACT_ATOMS: atom_id res chain seq x y z
N MET A 1 -5.70 5.29 -8.61
CA MET A 1 -5.31 6.49 -7.83
C MET A 1 -6.14 7.65 -8.33
N LEU A 2 -6.80 8.43 -7.46
CA LEU A 2 -7.58 9.59 -7.90
C LEU A 2 -6.62 10.72 -8.30
N GLU A 3 -6.84 11.35 -9.46
CA GLU A 3 -5.96 12.40 -10.04
C GLU A 3 -5.69 13.55 -9.07
N ARG A 4 -6.65 13.86 -8.19
CA ARG A 4 -6.53 14.90 -7.17
C ARG A 4 -5.40 14.66 -6.16
N TYR A 5 -5.11 13.40 -5.82
CA TYR A 5 -4.00 13.08 -4.91
C TYR A 5 -2.68 13.11 -5.67
N PHE A 6 -2.68 12.77 -6.96
CA PHE A 6 -1.46 12.81 -7.77
C PHE A 6 -0.90 14.23 -7.86
N ASP A 7 -1.71 15.27 -8.06
CA ASP A 7 -1.19 16.65 -8.16
C ASP A 7 -0.48 17.10 -6.87
N ALA A 8 -1.04 16.76 -5.70
CA ALA A 8 -0.46 17.07 -4.41
C ALA A 8 0.88 16.35 -4.21
N TYR A 9 0.93 15.05 -4.48
CA TYR A 9 2.16 14.27 -4.35
C TYR A 9 3.19 14.60 -5.43
N LYS A 10 2.77 14.98 -6.65
CA LYS A 10 3.66 15.44 -7.72
C LYS A 10 4.43 16.68 -7.27
N LYS A 11 3.76 17.64 -6.64
CA LYS A 11 4.41 18.83 -6.06
C LYS A 11 5.31 18.48 -4.89
N LEU A 12 4.85 17.59 -3.99
CA LEU A 12 5.60 17.20 -2.79
C LEU A 12 6.89 16.44 -3.13
N LEU A 13 6.80 15.45 -4.02
CA LEU A 13 7.91 14.56 -4.41
C LEU A 13 8.66 15.06 -5.65
N ARG A 14 8.27 16.22 -6.21
CA ARG A 14 8.83 16.80 -7.44
C ARG A 14 8.90 15.78 -8.59
N LEU A 15 7.81 15.03 -8.77
CA LEU A 15 7.76 13.96 -9.76
C LEU A 15 7.66 14.55 -11.17
N PRO A 16 8.48 14.08 -12.12
CA PRO A 16 8.48 14.62 -13.48
C PRO A 16 7.16 14.28 -14.20
N ASP A 17 6.69 13.03 -14.08
CA ASP A 17 5.57 12.49 -14.86
C ASP A 17 4.73 11.47 -14.06
N PHE A 18 3.60 11.03 -14.64
CA PHE A 18 2.74 9.95 -14.12
C PHE A 18 3.28 8.54 -14.50
N SER A 19 4.60 8.38 -14.59
CA SER A 19 5.22 7.10 -14.92
C SER A 19 4.99 6.05 -13.81
N PRO A 20 5.13 4.74 -14.11
CA PRO A 20 5.01 3.69 -13.09
C PRO A 20 5.88 3.97 -11.87
N SER A 21 7.14 4.37 -12.08
CA SER A 21 8.09 4.70 -11.01
C SER A 21 7.62 5.87 -10.13
N SER A 22 6.97 6.88 -10.71
CA SER A 22 6.37 7.97 -9.93
C SER A 22 5.18 7.46 -9.10
N GLN A 23 4.35 6.57 -9.65
CA GLN A 23 3.24 5.99 -8.91
C GLN A 23 3.74 5.13 -7.74
N ASP A 24 4.81 4.35 -7.94
CA ASP A 24 5.49 3.59 -6.89
C ASP A 24 6.02 4.51 -5.79
N ALA A 25 6.71 5.60 -6.15
CA ALA A 25 7.22 6.57 -5.17
C ALA A 25 6.10 7.15 -4.30
N ILE A 26 4.94 7.47 -4.90
CA ILE A 26 3.80 7.99 -4.15
C ILE A 26 3.15 6.91 -3.29
N ALA A 27 3.07 5.67 -3.78
CA ALA A 27 2.58 4.55 -2.99
C ALA A 27 3.45 4.33 -1.76
N ILE A 28 4.78 4.34 -1.92
CA ILE A 28 5.74 4.21 -0.82
C ILE A 28 5.57 5.37 0.17
N GLN A 29 5.46 6.61 -0.32
CA GLN A 29 5.24 7.77 0.55
C GLN A 29 3.96 7.64 1.38
N GLN A 30 2.86 7.21 0.76
CA GLN A 30 1.59 6.98 1.45
C GLN A 30 1.68 5.87 2.52
N ILE A 31 2.43 4.80 2.23
CA ILE A 31 2.70 3.72 3.21
C ILE A 31 3.56 4.24 4.36
N ALA A 32 4.56 5.09 4.04
CA ALA A 32 5.43 5.75 5.01
C ALA A 32 4.65 6.67 5.95
N GLU A 33 3.77 7.51 5.40
CA GLU A 33 2.94 8.45 6.16
C GLU A 33 1.97 7.74 7.13
N ARG A 34 1.59 6.50 6.83
CA ARG A 34 0.79 5.67 7.74
C ARG A 34 1.61 4.91 8.77
N GLY A 35 2.94 5.02 8.74
CA GLY A 35 3.84 4.27 9.60
C GLY A 35 3.73 2.77 9.38
N ALA A 36 3.39 2.34 8.15
CA ALA A 36 3.31 0.94 7.78
C ALA A 36 4.67 0.40 7.30
N LEU A 37 5.59 1.26 6.85
CA LEU A 37 6.96 0.86 6.46
C LEU A 37 7.70 0.14 7.60
N ALA A 38 7.65 0.68 8.82
CA ALA A 38 8.29 0.07 9.98
C ALA A 38 7.65 -1.28 10.36
N ASP A 39 6.36 -1.46 10.08
CA ASP A 39 5.69 -2.75 10.30
C ASP A 39 6.05 -3.77 9.21
N ILE A 40 6.19 -3.34 7.95
CA ILE A 40 6.66 -4.20 6.85
C ILE A 40 8.09 -4.67 7.12
N ASP A 41 8.98 -3.76 7.53
CA ASP A 41 10.37 -4.06 7.87
C ASP A 41 10.47 -5.03 9.06
N ALA A 42 9.62 -4.82 10.07
CA ALA A 42 9.48 -5.73 11.20
C ALA A 42 8.71 -7.02 10.87
N GLY A 43 8.33 -7.27 9.60
CA GLY A 43 7.59 -8.45 9.16
C GLY A 43 6.13 -8.53 9.62
N ARG A 44 5.60 -7.47 10.26
CA ARG A 44 4.21 -7.30 10.72
C ARG A 44 3.30 -6.85 9.58
N PHE A 45 3.22 -7.68 8.53
CA PHE A 45 2.45 -7.40 7.32
C PHE A 45 0.97 -7.10 7.59
N ASP A 46 0.36 -7.81 8.55
CA ASP A 46 -1.06 -7.62 8.91
C ASP A 46 -1.35 -6.19 9.41
N ILE A 47 -0.50 -5.69 10.31
CA ILE A 47 -0.60 -4.33 10.86
C ILE A 47 -0.38 -3.30 9.76
N ALA A 48 0.62 -3.53 8.90
CA ALA A 48 0.89 -2.67 7.76
C ALA A 48 -0.32 -2.55 6.82
N VAL A 49 -0.92 -3.69 6.43
CA VAL A 49 -2.13 -3.74 5.59
C VAL A 49 -3.30 -3.02 6.26
N SER A 50 -3.52 -3.25 7.56
CA SER A 50 -4.58 -2.60 8.32
C SER A 50 -4.43 -1.07 8.33
N LYS A 51 -3.20 -0.56 8.45
CA LYS A 51 -2.89 0.88 8.40
C LYS A 51 -3.12 1.50 7.02
N VAL A 52 -2.80 0.78 5.95
CA VAL A 52 -2.91 1.29 4.58
C VAL A 52 -4.26 1.02 3.92
N ARG A 53 -5.11 0.18 4.52
CA ARG A 53 -6.44 -0.15 3.99
C ARG A 53 -7.29 1.08 3.68
N ASN A 54 -7.15 2.15 4.44
CA ASN A 54 -7.92 3.38 4.23
C ASN A 54 -7.55 4.13 2.94
N ILE A 55 -6.31 3.96 2.47
CA ILE A 55 -5.79 4.60 1.25
C ILE A 55 -6.23 3.81 0.02
N TRP A 56 -6.08 2.49 0.06
CA TRP A 56 -6.46 1.60 -1.03
C TRP A 56 -7.82 0.98 -0.76
N ALA A 57 -8.84 1.44 -1.48
CA ALA A 57 -10.19 0.86 -1.40
C ALA A 57 -10.21 -0.66 -1.66
N SER A 58 -9.27 -1.19 -2.47
CA SER A 58 -9.11 -2.62 -2.72
C SER A 58 -8.59 -3.41 -1.50
N LEU A 59 -7.96 -2.73 -0.54
CA LEU A 59 -7.47 -3.31 0.72
C LEU A 59 -8.43 -3.05 1.89
N ARG A 60 -9.36 -2.08 1.77
CA ARG A 60 -10.52 -2.01 2.66
C ARG A 60 -11.26 -3.33 2.48
N GLY A 61 -11.14 -4.24 3.45
CA GLY A 61 -12.06 -5.36 3.59
C GLY A 61 -13.46 -4.80 3.63
N THR A 62 -14.12 -4.78 2.47
CA THR A 62 -15.50 -4.33 2.39
C THR A 62 -16.31 -5.44 3.04
N ASN A 63 -17.10 -5.06 4.03
CA ASN A 63 -18.06 -5.95 4.67
C ASN A 63 -19.22 -6.17 3.68
N TYR A 64 -18.94 -6.87 2.58
CA TYR A 64 -19.86 -7.13 1.47
C TYR A 64 -19.93 -8.63 1.17
N GLY A 65 -19.97 -9.48 2.21
CA GLY A 65 -20.51 -10.86 2.14
C GLY A 65 -20.00 -11.78 1.01
N GLN A 66 -18.83 -11.52 0.44
CA GLN A 66 -18.27 -12.24 -0.70
C GLN A 66 -16.76 -12.31 -0.50
N HIS A 67 -16.24 -13.54 -0.51
CA HIS A 67 -14.84 -13.95 -0.32
C HIS A 67 -13.86 -12.81 -0.06
N GLU A 68 -13.51 -12.60 1.21
CA GLU A 68 -12.33 -11.83 1.59
C GLU A 68 -11.18 -12.30 0.70
N ASN A 69 -10.57 -11.40 -0.08
CA ASN A 69 -9.19 -11.61 -0.52
C ASN A 69 -8.37 -11.58 0.75
N LYS A 70 -8.31 -12.75 1.40
CA LYS A 70 -7.78 -12.89 2.74
C LYS A 70 -6.39 -12.28 2.73
N LEU A 71 -6.02 -11.66 3.84
CA LEU A 71 -4.64 -11.27 4.08
C LEU A 71 -3.64 -12.35 3.66
N GLU A 72 -4.03 -13.63 3.71
CA GLU A 72 -3.33 -14.78 3.14
C GLU A 72 -2.92 -14.65 1.66
N VAL A 73 -3.77 -14.15 0.76
CA VAL A 73 -3.44 -13.96 -0.67
C VAL A 73 -2.43 -12.83 -0.85
N LEU A 74 -2.65 -11.71 -0.15
CA LEU A 74 -1.73 -10.58 -0.13
C LEU A 74 -0.38 -10.97 0.48
N ARG A 75 -0.41 -11.80 1.53
CA ARG A 75 0.74 -12.37 2.22
C ARG A 75 1.49 -13.35 1.31
N ALA A 76 0.77 -14.20 0.56
CA ALA A 76 1.36 -15.11 -0.41
C ALA A 76 2.04 -14.36 -1.56
N GLN A 77 1.44 -13.27 -2.05
CA GLN A 77 2.08 -12.38 -3.03
C GLN A 77 3.31 -11.70 -2.43
N PHE A 78 3.23 -11.19 -1.20
CA PHE A 78 4.35 -10.54 -0.51
C PHE A 78 5.53 -11.50 -0.31
N VAL A 79 5.28 -12.75 0.11
CA VAL A 79 6.31 -13.79 0.19
C VAL A 79 6.82 -14.20 -1.18
N GLY A 80 5.93 -14.31 -2.17
CA GLY A 80 6.26 -14.67 -3.54
C GLY A 80 7.22 -13.69 -4.22
N VAL A 81 7.18 -12.40 -3.84
CA VAL A 81 8.14 -11.38 -4.30
C VAL A 81 9.39 -11.27 -3.40
N GLY A 82 9.54 -12.16 -2.41
CA GLY A 82 10.71 -12.22 -1.52
C GLY A 82 10.56 -11.48 -0.19
N GLY A 83 9.37 -10.98 0.13
CA GLY A 83 9.07 -10.34 1.41
C GLY A 83 9.12 -11.33 2.58
N ARG A 84 9.77 -10.93 3.68
CA ARG A 84 9.84 -11.72 4.92
C ARG A 84 8.73 -11.33 5.88
N LEU A 85 8.05 -12.34 6.41
CA LEU A 85 7.07 -12.19 7.48
C LEU A 85 7.76 -12.57 8.78
N ALA A 86 7.47 -11.82 9.84
CA ALA A 86 7.88 -12.16 11.19
C ALA A 86 6.91 -13.17 11.83
#